data_AF-A0A353VVZ2-F1
#
_entry.id   AF-A0A353VVZ2-F1
#
_cell.length_a   1.000
_cell.length_b   1.000
_cell.length_c   1.000
_cell.angle_alpha   90.00
_cell.angle_beta   90.00
_cell.angle_gamma   90.00
#
_symmetry.space_group_name_H-M   'P 1'
#
loop_
_entity.id
_entity.type
_entity.pdbx_description
1 polymer ?
#
loop_
_entity_poly.entity_id
_entity_poly.type
_entity_poly.pdbx_seq_one_letter_code
_entity_poly.pdbx_strand_id
1 'polypeptide(L)'
;NYNQWDTTTIVNIGIAGGNQNDTELGNIYRINSILDKCSGRTYFPDILLKSNINEIGLTTVLNPISDRPIEQRGLVDMEASAIYEFMSNYIPPHRICFLKIVSDYMDISQIKSIKVNSLIKNQMSKILLFINNIKNPKLLDRHILDQKEKHIVQKIIDNLRLTETQKNQLLESAENHKKLFKNLNILKDYLSNKPKNKKERNELFNAIREQISS
;
A
#
# COMPACT_ATOMS: atom_id res chain seq x y z
N ASN A 1 -20.16 0.95 11.58
CA ASN A 1 -18.74 1.19 11.90
C ASN A 1 -17.88 0.94 10.68
N TYR A 2 -17.68 1.95 9.82
CA TYR A 2 -16.98 1.82 8.52
C TYR A 2 -15.59 2.48 8.47
N ASN A 3 -15.04 2.95 9.60
CA ASN A 3 -13.80 3.74 9.63
C ASN A 3 -12.62 2.98 10.27
N GLN A 4 -12.39 1.72 9.91
CA GLN A 4 -11.21 0.96 10.36
C GLN A 4 -10.11 0.87 9.29
N TRP A 5 -10.05 1.83 8.36
CA TRP A 5 -9.06 1.86 7.28
C TRP A 5 -7.62 1.76 7.80
N ASP A 6 -7.34 2.28 8.99
CA ASP A 6 -6.03 2.24 9.64
C ASP A 6 -5.51 0.81 9.87
N THR A 7 -6.39 -0.19 10.00
CA THR A 7 -5.98 -1.60 10.21
C THR A 7 -6.37 -2.51 9.05
N THR A 8 -6.97 -1.97 7.99
CA THR A 8 -7.48 -2.77 6.87
C THR A 8 -6.37 -3.13 5.89
N THR A 9 -6.30 -4.40 5.50
CA THR A 9 -5.53 -4.82 4.33
C THR A 9 -6.48 -5.33 3.25
N ILE A 10 -6.25 -4.89 2.02
CA ILE A 10 -7.00 -5.34 0.85
C ILE A 10 -6.14 -6.31 0.07
N VAL A 11 -6.74 -7.44 -0.32
CA VAL A 11 -6.12 -8.42 -1.19
C VAL A 11 -7.05 -8.63 -2.38
N ASN A 12 -6.67 -8.12 -3.55
CA ASN A 12 -7.34 -8.46 -4.80
C ASN A 12 -6.81 -9.82 -5.26
N ILE A 13 -7.69 -10.82 -5.32
CA ILE A 13 -7.37 -12.16 -5.81
C ILE A 13 -8.21 -12.38 -7.06
N GLY A 14 -7.56 -12.64 -8.19
CA GLY A 14 -8.25 -12.84 -9.45
C GLY A 14 -7.41 -13.61 -10.45
N ILE A 15 -7.90 -13.67 -11.68
CA ILE A 15 -7.18 -14.20 -12.82
C ILE A 15 -6.59 -13.07 -13.67
N ALA A 16 -5.61 -13.42 -14.49
CA ALA A 16 -5.02 -12.52 -15.48
C ALA A 16 -4.54 -13.33 -16.69
N GLY A 17 -4.53 -12.69 -17.86
CA GLY A 17 -3.80 -13.21 -19.01
C GLY A 17 -2.30 -13.04 -18.77
N GLY A 18 -1.48 -13.99 -19.22
CA GLY A 18 -0.03 -13.95 -19.00
C GLY A 18 0.75 -14.04 -20.30
N ASN A 19 1.94 -13.44 -20.33
CA ASN A 19 2.87 -13.66 -21.42
C ASN A 19 3.47 -15.06 -21.28
N GLN A 20 3.32 -15.92 -22.29
CA GLN A 20 3.80 -17.30 -22.25
C GLN A 20 5.32 -17.44 -21.99
N ASN A 21 6.11 -16.40 -22.28
CA ASN A 21 7.55 -16.41 -22.06
C ASN A 21 7.94 -15.93 -20.65
N ASP A 22 7.04 -15.23 -19.96
CA ASP A 22 7.29 -14.66 -18.63
C ASP A 22 6.54 -15.43 -17.52
N THR A 23 5.55 -16.25 -17.89
CA THR A 23 4.56 -16.81 -16.95
C THR A 23 4.18 -18.25 -17.25
N GLU A 24 3.70 -18.95 -16.22
CA GLU A 24 3.21 -20.32 -16.31
C GLU A 24 1.69 -20.36 -16.13
N LEU A 25 0.99 -21.02 -17.06
CA LEU A 25 -0.45 -21.22 -16.99
C LEU A 25 -0.88 -21.87 -15.65
N GLY A 26 -1.88 -21.28 -15.01
CA GLY A 26 -2.41 -21.72 -13.73
C GLY A 26 -1.55 -21.42 -12.51
N ASN A 27 -0.35 -20.86 -12.68
CA ASN A 27 0.47 -20.40 -11.55
C ASN A 27 -0.04 -19.05 -11.01
N ILE A 28 0.24 -18.79 -9.74
CA ILE A 28 -0.11 -17.54 -9.05
C ILE A 28 1.11 -16.64 -8.95
N TYR A 29 0.91 -15.36 -9.19
CA TYR A 29 1.92 -14.31 -9.06
C TYR A 29 1.42 -13.19 -8.17
N ARG A 30 2.36 -12.53 -7.51
CA ARG A 30 2.13 -11.29 -6.76
C ARG A 30 2.51 -10.11 -7.64
N ILE A 31 1.68 -9.09 -7.65
CA ILE A 31 1.93 -7.92 -8.50
C ILE A 31 2.82 -6.91 -7.79
N ASN A 32 3.90 -6.49 -8.46
CA ASN A 32 4.86 -5.49 -7.96
C ASN A 32 4.76 -4.12 -8.65
N SER A 33 4.14 -4.08 -9.83
CA SER A 33 3.84 -2.86 -10.55
C SER A 33 2.57 -3.04 -11.38
N ILE A 34 1.77 -1.97 -11.49
CA ILE A 34 0.52 -1.94 -12.26
C ILE A 34 0.61 -0.78 -13.24
N LEU A 35 0.76 -1.07 -14.52
CA LEU A 35 0.66 -0.08 -15.59
C LEU A 35 -0.79 0.04 -16.04
N ASP A 36 -1.40 1.20 -15.89
CA ASP A 36 -2.67 1.50 -16.54
C ASP A 36 -2.41 1.89 -18.00
N LYS A 37 -2.84 1.06 -18.94
CA LYS A 37 -2.57 1.30 -20.37
C LYS A 37 -3.32 2.52 -20.91
N CYS A 38 -4.49 2.85 -20.36
CA CYS A 38 -5.32 3.95 -20.83
C CYS A 38 -4.75 5.30 -20.40
N SER A 39 -4.34 5.43 -19.13
CA SER A 39 -3.82 6.69 -18.59
C SER A 39 -2.30 6.82 -18.68
N GLY A 40 -1.57 5.72 -18.89
CA GLY A 40 -0.11 5.66 -18.84
C GLY A 40 0.48 5.74 -17.44
N ARG A 41 -0.36 5.79 -16.38
CA ARG A 41 0.10 5.83 -14.99
C ARG A 41 0.61 4.46 -14.55
N THR A 42 1.67 4.45 -13.75
CA THR A 42 2.18 3.24 -13.12
C THR A 42 2.04 3.34 -11.61
N TYR A 43 1.47 2.31 -11.00
CA TYR A 43 1.29 2.18 -9.56
C TYR A 43 2.20 1.08 -9.02
N PHE A 44 2.64 1.22 -7.76
CA PHE A 44 3.57 0.30 -7.13
C PHE A 44 3.02 -0.18 -5.78
N PRO A 45 2.31 -1.32 -5.75
CA PRO A 45 2.04 -2.03 -4.51
C PRO A 45 3.35 -2.32 -3.78
N ASP A 46 3.49 -1.86 -2.53
CA ASP A 46 4.76 -1.99 -1.80
C ASP A 46 4.94 -3.43 -1.28
N ILE A 47 6.04 -4.06 -1.66
CA ILE A 47 6.37 -5.44 -1.32
C ILE A 47 7.35 -5.49 -0.16
N LEU A 48 6.82 -5.26 1.05
CA LEU A 48 7.59 -5.42 2.29
C LEU A 48 7.63 -6.89 2.78
N LEU A 49 6.65 -7.67 2.37
CA LEU A 49 6.48 -9.07 2.75
C LEU A 49 7.28 -9.99 1.83
N LYS A 50 8.26 -10.70 2.37
CA LYS A 50 8.81 -11.86 1.67
C LYS A 50 7.76 -12.96 1.60
N SER A 51 7.54 -13.49 0.42
CA SER A 51 6.62 -14.60 0.17
C SER A 51 7.24 -15.58 -0.82
N ASN A 52 6.75 -16.81 -0.84
CA ASN A 52 7.19 -17.82 -1.83
C ASN A 52 6.42 -17.70 -3.16
N ILE A 53 5.72 -16.58 -3.38
CA ILE A 53 5.00 -16.29 -4.62
C ILE A 53 5.89 -15.36 -5.44
N ASN A 54 6.14 -15.73 -6.69
CA ASN A 54 6.94 -14.92 -7.61
C ASN A 54 6.26 -13.59 -7.89
N GLU A 55 7.08 -12.56 -8.06
CA GLU A 55 6.63 -11.19 -8.30
C GLU A 55 6.69 -10.86 -9.79
N ILE A 56 5.70 -10.13 -10.29
CA ILE A 56 5.64 -9.73 -11.69
C ILE A 56 4.89 -8.41 -11.87
N GLY A 57 5.17 -7.71 -12.97
CA GLY A 57 4.39 -6.56 -13.39
C GLY A 57 3.06 -6.96 -14.04
N LEU A 58 2.08 -6.08 -13.91
CA LEU A 58 0.73 -6.21 -14.47
C LEU A 58 0.43 -4.98 -15.32
N THR A 59 -0.22 -5.17 -16.46
CA THR A 59 -0.86 -4.08 -17.20
C THR A 59 -2.37 -4.20 -17.11
N THR A 60 -3.05 -3.14 -16.70
CA THR A 60 -4.50 -3.05 -16.76
C THR A 60 -4.94 -2.42 -18.10
N VAL A 61 -5.89 -3.08 -18.78
CA VAL A 61 -6.45 -2.64 -20.07
C VAL A 61 -7.97 -2.48 -19.99
N LEU A 62 -8.53 -1.58 -20.79
CA LEU A 62 -9.99 -1.34 -20.83
C LEU A 62 -10.77 -2.42 -21.56
N ASN A 63 -10.17 -3.01 -22.59
CA ASN A 63 -10.78 -4.02 -23.43
C ASN A 63 -9.88 -5.26 -23.48
N PRO A 64 -10.46 -6.46 -23.65
CA PRO A 64 -9.69 -7.68 -23.89
C PRO A 64 -8.72 -7.48 -25.06
N ILE A 65 -7.51 -8.00 -24.94
CA ILE A 65 -6.51 -7.95 -26.01
C ILE A 65 -6.93 -8.96 -27.08
N SER A 66 -7.42 -8.49 -28.22
CA SER A 66 -7.94 -9.34 -29.30
C SER A 66 -6.99 -9.58 -30.45
N ASP A 67 -6.08 -8.65 -30.76
CA ASP A 67 -5.53 -8.58 -32.13
C ASP A 67 -4.04 -8.28 -32.22
N ARG A 68 -3.26 -8.41 -31.15
CA ARG A 68 -1.83 -8.10 -31.21
C ARG A 68 -0.95 -9.25 -30.73
N PRO A 69 0.19 -9.48 -31.41
CA PRO A 69 1.19 -10.43 -30.96
C PRO A 69 1.70 -10.04 -29.57
N ILE A 70 2.35 -11.01 -28.94
CA ILE A 70 2.94 -11.06 -27.59
C ILE A 70 3.90 -9.87 -27.34
N GLU A 71 3.41 -8.64 -27.25
CA GLU A 71 4.22 -7.46 -26.94
C GLU A 71 4.15 -7.12 -25.45
N GLN A 72 3.02 -7.44 -24.80
CA GLN A 72 2.83 -7.13 -23.40
C GLN A 72 3.58 -8.15 -22.53
N ARG A 73 4.63 -7.69 -21.85
CA ARG A 73 5.36 -8.46 -20.85
C ARG A 73 4.54 -8.61 -19.58
N GLY A 74 4.78 -9.70 -18.85
CA GLY A 74 4.14 -9.97 -17.57
C GLY A 74 2.67 -10.34 -17.69
N LEU A 75 1.85 -9.83 -16.78
CA LEU A 75 0.42 -10.12 -16.71
C LEU A 75 -0.43 -8.99 -17.30
N VAL A 76 -1.66 -9.33 -17.67
CA VAL A 76 -2.71 -8.39 -18.11
C VAL A 76 -4.04 -8.67 -17.40
N ASP A 77 -4.66 -7.63 -16.86
CA ASP A 77 -6.02 -7.68 -16.31
C ASP A 77 -6.86 -6.44 -16.70
N MET A 78 -8.04 -6.28 -16.10
CA MET A 78 -8.94 -5.17 -16.39
C MET A 78 -9.30 -4.33 -15.15
N GLU A 79 -8.88 -4.72 -13.94
CA GLU A 79 -9.38 -4.12 -12.70
C GLU A 79 -8.30 -3.52 -11.79
N ALA A 80 -7.04 -3.98 -11.86
CA ALA A 80 -6.06 -3.66 -10.82
C ALA A 80 -5.75 -2.17 -10.68
N SER A 81 -5.64 -1.42 -11.80
CA SER A 81 -5.37 0.01 -11.75
C SER A 81 -6.47 0.79 -11.02
N ALA A 82 -7.74 0.52 -11.34
CA ALA A 82 -8.89 1.17 -10.71
C ALA A 82 -9.00 0.85 -9.21
N ILE A 83 -8.74 -0.41 -8.82
CA ILE A 83 -8.72 -0.82 -7.42
C ILE A 83 -7.60 -0.08 -6.68
N TYR A 84 -6.38 -0.04 -7.25
CA TYR A 84 -5.26 0.64 -6.61
C TYR A 84 -5.55 2.13 -6.45
N GLU A 85 -5.97 2.80 -7.53
CA GLU A 85 -6.25 4.23 -7.54
C GLU A 85 -7.28 4.60 -6.47
N PHE A 86 -8.39 3.85 -6.39
CA PHE A 86 -9.42 4.10 -5.38
C PHE A 86 -8.93 3.81 -3.95
N MET A 87 -8.34 2.63 -3.70
CA MET A 87 -7.97 2.21 -2.35
C MET A 87 -6.78 2.98 -1.78
N SER A 88 -5.89 3.49 -2.63
CA SER A 88 -4.73 4.29 -2.22
C SER A 88 -5.10 5.60 -1.51
N ASN A 89 -6.33 6.09 -1.67
CA ASN A 89 -6.85 7.23 -0.92
C ASN A 89 -7.15 6.92 0.56
N TYR A 90 -7.25 5.64 0.93
CA TYR A 90 -7.69 5.19 2.25
C TYR A 90 -6.68 4.28 2.95
N ILE A 91 -5.87 3.55 2.18
CA ILE A 91 -4.97 2.50 2.67
C ILE A 91 -3.57 2.72 2.09
N PRO A 92 -2.50 2.62 2.89
CA PRO A 92 -1.14 2.76 2.39
C PRO A 92 -0.77 1.62 1.42
N PRO A 93 0.12 1.87 0.43
CA PRO A 93 0.45 0.90 -0.63
C PRO A 93 0.86 -0.50 -0.15
N HIS A 94 1.55 -0.62 0.99
CA HIS A 94 1.98 -1.90 1.55
C HIS A 94 0.84 -2.78 2.08
N ARG A 95 -0.36 -2.22 2.24
CA ARG A 95 -1.60 -2.91 2.63
C ARG A 95 -2.58 -3.09 1.46
N ILE A 96 -2.15 -2.81 0.23
CA ILE A 96 -2.91 -3.10 -0.98
C ILE A 96 -2.15 -4.17 -1.76
N CYS A 97 -2.65 -5.39 -1.73
CA CYS A 97 -2.00 -6.55 -2.33
C CYS A 97 -2.81 -7.08 -3.51
N PHE A 98 -2.11 -7.54 -4.55
CA PHE A 98 -2.73 -8.18 -5.71
C PHE A 98 -2.08 -9.53 -5.94
N LEU A 99 -2.93 -10.55 -6.04
CA LEU A 99 -2.57 -11.91 -6.43
C LEU A 99 -3.34 -12.28 -7.68
N LYS A 100 -2.63 -12.65 -8.74
CA LYS A 100 -3.22 -13.00 -10.02
C LYS A 100 -2.79 -14.39 -10.45
N ILE A 101 -3.75 -15.21 -10.87
CA ILE A 101 -3.53 -16.55 -11.39
C ILE A 101 -3.61 -16.49 -12.91
N VAL A 102 -2.62 -17.05 -13.60
CA VAL A 102 -2.59 -17.05 -15.07
C VAL A 102 -3.71 -17.94 -15.60
N SER A 103 -4.70 -17.34 -16.28
CA SER A 103 -5.85 -18.09 -16.82
C SER A 103 -5.66 -18.53 -18.26
N ASP A 104 -4.87 -17.77 -19.01
CA ASP A 104 -4.67 -17.92 -20.45
C ASP A 104 -3.42 -17.12 -20.85
N TYR A 105 -3.00 -17.26 -22.11
CA TYR A 105 -1.88 -16.51 -22.68
C TYR A 105 -2.32 -15.35 -23.57
N MET A 106 -3.33 -14.58 -23.09
CA MET A 106 -3.93 -13.45 -23.80
C MET A 106 -4.56 -13.86 -25.15
N ASP A 107 -5.13 -15.07 -25.19
CA ASP A 107 -5.77 -15.65 -26.36
C ASP A 107 -7.28 -15.80 -26.12
N ILE A 108 -8.04 -14.93 -26.77
CA ILE A 108 -9.51 -14.86 -26.63
C ILE A 108 -10.19 -16.17 -27.03
N SER A 109 -9.59 -16.97 -27.91
CA SER A 109 -10.17 -18.24 -28.35
C SER A 109 -10.33 -19.25 -27.20
N GLN A 110 -9.52 -19.10 -26.15
CA GLN A 110 -9.48 -20.03 -25.01
C GLN A 110 -10.37 -19.59 -23.83
N ILE A 111 -10.93 -18.37 -23.86
CA ILE A 111 -11.66 -17.80 -22.72
C ILE A 111 -12.85 -18.68 -22.26
N LYS A 112 -13.59 -19.28 -23.21
CA LYS A 112 -14.78 -20.09 -22.89
C LYS A 112 -14.47 -21.39 -22.14
N SER A 113 -13.22 -21.87 -22.16
CA SER A 113 -12.82 -23.11 -21.50
C SER A 113 -12.19 -22.89 -20.11
N ILE A 114 -11.96 -21.64 -19.71
CA ILE A 114 -11.30 -21.29 -18.45
C ILE A 114 -12.19 -21.70 -17.27
N LYS A 115 -11.72 -22.68 -16.50
CA LYS A 115 -12.35 -23.11 -15.25
C LYS A 115 -11.76 -22.33 -14.06
N VAL A 116 -12.24 -21.10 -13.86
CA VAL A 116 -11.76 -20.19 -12.80
C VAL A 116 -11.75 -20.86 -11.42
N ASN A 117 -12.82 -21.58 -11.06
CA ASN A 117 -12.91 -22.29 -9.79
C ASN A 117 -11.76 -23.30 -9.59
N SER A 118 -11.37 -24.01 -10.65
CA SER A 118 -10.26 -24.97 -10.58
C SER A 118 -8.92 -24.27 -10.42
N LEU A 119 -8.70 -23.16 -11.14
CA LEU A 119 -7.48 -22.35 -11.03
C LEU A 119 -7.28 -21.84 -9.61
N ILE A 120 -8.32 -21.23 -9.03
CA ILE A 120 -8.28 -20.72 -7.65
C ILE A 120 -8.08 -21.86 -6.66
N LYS A 121 -8.81 -22.98 -6.81
CA LYS A 121 -8.70 -24.14 -5.92
C LYS A 121 -7.28 -24.70 -5.90
N ASN A 122 -6.62 -24.78 -7.05
CA ASN A 122 -5.26 -25.31 -7.16
C ASN A 122 -4.22 -24.42 -6.46
N GLN A 123 -4.47 -23.10 -6.35
CA GLN A 123 -3.56 -22.15 -5.69
C GLN A 123 -3.99 -21.79 -4.25
N MET A 124 -5.06 -22.41 -3.74
CA MET A 124 -5.65 -22.07 -2.44
C MET A 124 -4.64 -22.15 -1.29
N SER A 125 -3.78 -23.16 -1.26
CA SER A 125 -2.74 -23.30 -0.22
C SER A 125 -1.78 -22.11 -0.19
N LYS A 126 -1.35 -21.61 -1.37
CA LYS A 126 -0.48 -20.43 -1.46
C LYS A 126 -1.22 -19.16 -1.04
N ILE A 127 -2.49 -19.02 -1.43
CA ILE A 127 -3.35 -17.89 -1.04
C ILE A 127 -3.52 -17.84 0.48
N LEU A 128 -3.86 -18.96 1.11
CA LEU A 128 -4.04 -19.04 2.57
C LEU A 128 -2.74 -18.73 3.32
N LEU A 129 -1.61 -19.26 2.84
CA LEU A 129 -0.29 -18.95 3.41
C LEU A 129 0.02 -17.45 3.31
N PHE A 130 -0.26 -16.82 2.16
CA PHE A 130 -0.07 -15.40 1.97
C PHE A 130 -0.95 -14.55 2.90
N ILE A 131 -2.23 -14.88 3.02
CA ILE A 131 -3.17 -14.19 3.94
C ILE A 131 -2.69 -14.32 5.39
N ASN A 132 -2.22 -15.50 5.79
CA ASN A 132 -1.68 -15.71 7.14
C ASN A 132 -0.41 -14.87 7.38
N ASN A 133 0.44 -14.70 6.38
CA ASN A 133 1.62 -13.84 6.47
C ASN A 133 1.26 -12.35 6.55
N ILE A 134 0.19 -11.92 5.90
CA ILE A 134 -0.33 -10.54 5.97
C ILE A 134 -0.91 -10.21 7.35
N LYS A 135 -1.52 -11.19 8.03
CA LYS A 135 -2.02 -11.02 9.41
C LYS A 135 -0.92 -10.74 10.43
N ASN A 136 0.34 -10.58 10.00
CA ASN A 136 1.45 -10.21 10.86
C ASN A 136 1.31 -8.73 11.32
N PRO A 137 1.22 -8.46 12.63
CA PRO A 137 1.12 -7.12 13.19
C PRO A 137 2.23 -6.16 12.73
N LYS A 138 3.39 -6.69 12.30
CA LYS A 138 4.50 -5.90 11.75
C LYS A 138 4.16 -5.19 10.43
N LEU A 139 3.04 -5.53 9.80
CA LEU A 139 2.58 -5.01 8.50
C LEU A 139 1.29 -4.19 8.60
N LEU A 140 0.57 -4.31 9.73
CA LEU A 140 -0.73 -3.68 9.97
C LEU A 140 -0.57 -2.24 10.45
N ASP A 141 0.31 -1.49 9.78
CA ASP A 141 1.04 -0.32 10.24
C ASP A 141 2.36 -0.71 10.91
N ARG A 142 3.47 -0.31 10.29
CA ARG A 142 4.57 0.18 11.12
C ARG A 142 4.02 1.43 11.80
N HIS A 143 3.35 1.27 12.94
CA HIS A 143 3.27 2.34 13.91
C HIS A 143 4.72 2.67 14.26
N ILE A 144 5.28 3.63 13.52
CA ILE A 144 6.65 4.10 13.72
C ILE A 144 6.75 4.63 15.14
N LEU A 145 5.68 5.30 15.57
CA LEU A 145 5.47 5.74 16.93
C LEU A 145 4.73 4.67 17.72
N ASP A 146 5.30 4.24 18.83
CA ASP A 146 4.59 3.40 19.79
C ASP A 146 3.46 4.18 20.51
N GLN A 147 2.66 3.51 21.34
CA GLN A 147 1.54 4.16 22.04
C GLN A 147 1.99 5.31 22.96
N LYS A 148 3.15 5.20 23.61
CA LYS A 148 3.68 6.26 24.49
C LYS A 148 4.11 7.46 23.64
N GLU A 149 4.75 7.21 22.50
CA GLU A 149 5.19 8.21 21.55
C GLU A 149 4.01 8.93 20.89
N LYS A 150 2.97 8.21 20.48
CA LYS A 150 1.71 8.81 20.01
C LYS A 150 1.10 9.72 21.07
N HIS A 151 1.12 9.32 22.34
CA HIS A 151 0.60 10.14 23.42
C HIS A 151 1.42 11.43 23.62
N ILE A 152 2.75 11.37 23.47
CA ILE A 152 3.62 12.55 23.51
C ILE A 152 3.24 13.53 22.38
N VAL A 153 3.14 13.04 21.15
CA VAL A 153 2.79 13.88 20.00
C VAL A 153 1.40 14.49 20.15
N GLN A 154 0.41 13.69 20.57
CA GLN A 154 -0.95 14.18 20.79
C GLN A 154 -1.01 15.26 21.86
N LYS A 155 -0.28 15.07 22.97
CA LYS A 155 -0.23 16.07 24.05
C LYS A 155 0.35 17.41 23.58
N ILE A 156 1.34 17.39 22.68
CA ILE A 156 1.89 18.61 22.07
C ILE A 156 0.86 19.26 21.16
N ILE A 157 0.18 18.49 20.30
CA ILE A 157 -0.88 18.98 19.41
C ILE A 157 -1.94 19.73 20.22
N ASP A 158 -2.40 19.12 21.31
CA ASP A 158 -3.47 19.65 22.16
C ASP A 158 -3.00 20.90 22.92
N ASN A 159 -1.80 20.85 23.50
CA ASN A 159 -1.24 21.96 24.27
C ASN A 159 -0.95 23.20 23.41
N LEU A 160 -0.45 23.00 22.18
CA LEU A 160 -0.17 24.09 21.25
C LEU A 160 -1.40 24.55 20.47
N ARG A 161 -2.51 23.79 20.49
CA ARG A 161 -3.72 24.05 19.69
C ARG A 161 -3.39 24.18 18.20
N LEU A 162 -2.64 23.19 17.70
CA LEU A 162 -2.21 23.14 16.31
C LEU A 162 -3.42 23.06 15.35
N THR A 163 -3.28 23.66 14.17
CA THR A 163 -4.27 23.47 13.10
C THR A 163 -4.17 22.06 12.53
N GLU A 164 -5.19 21.61 11.79
CA GLU A 164 -5.16 20.26 11.16
C GLU A 164 -3.93 20.07 10.26
N THR A 165 -3.56 21.11 9.49
CA THR A 165 -2.34 21.09 8.67
C THR A 165 -1.07 20.93 9.52
N GLN A 166 -0.96 21.68 10.63
CA GLN A 166 0.21 21.61 11.53
C GLN A 166 0.29 20.27 12.26
N LYS A 167 -0.86 19.71 12.66
CA LYS A 167 -0.96 18.37 13.24
C LYS A 167 -0.42 17.30 12.27
N ASN A 168 -0.87 17.33 11.01
CA ASN A 168 -0.39 16.38 10.00
C ASN A 168 1.12 16.51 9.76
N GLN A 169 1.62 17.75 9.65
CA GLN A 169 3.06 18.02 9.51
C GLN A 169 3.87 17.54 10.71
N LEU A 170 3.37 17.70 11.94
CA LEU A 170 4.05 17.21 13.14
C LEU A 170 4.10 15.69 13.20
N LEU A 171 2.99 15.01 12.88
CA LEU A 171 2.94 13.55 12.83
C LEU A 171 3.94 13.00 11.82
N GLU A 172 3.93 13.54 10.59
CA GLU A 172 4.87 13.13 9.54
C GLU A 172 6.33 13.35 9.95
N SER A 173 6.64 14.53 10.51
CA SER A 173 8.01 14.85 10.93
C SER A 173 8.46 13.96 12.10
N ALA A 174 7.60 13.70 13.08
CA ALA A 174 7.90 12.83 14.21
C ALA A 174 8.14 11.37 13.75
N GLU A 175 7.32 10.87 12.84
CA GLU A 175 7.52 9.56 12.23
C GLU A 175 8.85 9.49 11.47
N ASN A 176 9.17 10.49 10.66
CA ASN A 176 10.43 10.53 9.91
C ASN A 176 11.66 10.59 10.83
N HIS A 177 11.62 11.40 11.88
CA HIS A 177 12.69 11.47 12.86
C HIS A 177 12.85 10.14 13.62
N LYS A 178 11.75 9.51 14.04
CA LYS A 178 11.80 8.19 14.68
C LYS A 178 12.37 7.11 13.76
N LYS A 179 12.10 7.15 12.44
CA LYS A 179 12.74 6.24 11.47
C LYS A 179 14.26 6.41 11.44
N LEU A 180 14.76 7.65 11.46
CA LEU A 180 16.18 7.96 11.33
C LEU A 180 16.96 7.72 12.63
N PHE A 181 16.42 8.21 13.75
CA PHE A 181 17.15 8.28 15.04
C PHE A 181 16.64 7.30 16.10
N LYS A 182 15.59 6.53 15.79
CA LYS A 182 14.97 5.52 16.67
C LYS A 182 14.46 6.04 18.02
N ASN A 183 14.33 7.36 18.21
CA ASN A 183 13.77 7.97 19.42
C ASN A 183 12.98 9.26 19.09
N LEU A 184 12.27 9.80 20.09
CA LEU A 184 11.52 11.07 20.02
C LEU A 184 11.76 11.95 21.25
N ASN A 185 12.93 11.84 21.88
CA ASN A 185 13.18 12.53 23.15
C ASN A 185 13.13 14.06 23.00
N ILE A 186 13.52 14.59 21.84
CA ILE A 186 13.47 16.02 21.49
C ILE A 186 12.07 16.64 21.66
N LEU A 187 11.00 15.85 21.49
CA LEU A 187 9.64 16.35 21.64
C LEU A 187 9.23 16.59 23.09
N LYS A 188 9.93 15.96 24.05
CA LYS A 188 9.56 16.06 25.47
C LYS A 188 9.70 17.49 26.00
N ASP A 189 10.62 18.27 25.43
CA ASP A 189 10.88 19.65 25.82
C ASP A 189 9.68 20.57 25.55
N TYR A 190 8.80 20.16 24.64
CA TYR A 190 7.62 20.94 24.24
C TYR A 190 6.32 20.54 24.96
N LEU A 191 6.36 19.53 25.84
CA LEU A 191 5.17 18.96 26.48
C LEU A 191 4.46 19.91 27.45
N SER A 192 5.14 20.97 27.89
CA SER A 192 4.60 21.94 28.87
C SER A 192 4.20 23.27 28.23
N ASN A 193 4.52 23.50 26.96
CA ASN A 193 4.28 24.77 26.29
C ASN A 193 2.79 24.99 26.03
N LYS A 194 2.29 26.18 26.33
CA LYS A 194 0.91 26.58 26.03
C LYS A 194 0.93 28.00 25.45
N PRO A 195 0.84 28.14 24.12
CA PRO A 195 0.87 29.45 23.49
C PRO A 195 -0.35 30.26 23.88
N LYS A 196 -0.15 31.55 24.14
CA LYS A 196 -1.23 32.50 24.47
C LYS A 196 -1.96 32.99 23.23
N ASN A 197 -1.30 32.94 22.07
CA ASN A 197 -1.84 33.47 20.82
C ASN A 197 -1.31 32.71 19.58
N LYS A 198 -1.86 33.05 18.41
CA LYS A 198 -1.51 32.43 17.12
C LYS A 198 -0.04 32.60 16.73
N LYS A 199 0.57 33.75 17.06
CA LYS A 199 1.97 34.05 16.74
C LYS A 199 2.90 33.12 17.54
N GLU A 200 2.71 33.06 18.85
CA GLU A 200 3.49 32.20 19.75
C GLU A 200 3.33 30.71 19.40
N ARG A 201 2.11 30.27 19.04
CA ARG A 201 1.90 28.90 18.53
C ARG A 201 2.75 28.61 17.30
N ASN A 202 2.76 29.51 16.32
CA ASN A 202 3.47 29.30 15.08
C ASN A 202 5.00 29.34 15.29
N GLU A 203 5.48 30.19 16.18
CA GLU A 203 6.90 30.23 16.59
C GLU A 203 7.32 28.91 17.25
N LEU A 204 6.54 28.42 18.22
CA LEU A 204 6.80 27.12 18.87
C LEU A 204 6.74 25.97 17.86
N PHE A 205 5.76 25.96 16.98
CA PHE A 205 5.64 24.94 15.95
C PHE A 205 6.84 24.92 14.98
N ASN A 206 7.33 26.09 14.58
CA ASN A 206 8.52 26.18 13.73
C ASN A 206 9.77 25.71 14.47
N ALA A 207 9.94 26.08 15.75
CA ALA A 207 11.06 25.60 16.57
C ALA A 207 11.06 24.07 16.69
N ILE A 208 9.88 23.46 16.89
CA ILE A 208 9.73 22.00 16.89
C ILE A 208 10.19 21.41 15.55
N ARG A 209 9.76 22.00 14.42
CA ARG A 209 10.15 21.50 13.09
C ARG A 209 11.65 21.58 12.84
N GLU A 210 12.30 22.66 13.24
CA GLU A 210 13.75 22.84 13.11
C GLU A 210 14.51 21.79 13.93
N GLN A 211 14.09 21.54 15.18
CA GLN A 211 14.73 20.52 16.02
C GLN A 211 14.48 19.08 15.52
N ILE A 212 13.29 18.77 15.02
CA ILE A 212 12.99 17.42 14.48
C ILE A 212 13.75 17.15 13.18
N SER A 213 14.07 18.20 12.41
CA SER A 213 14.77 18.08 11.13
C SER A 213 16.30 18.06 11.26
N SER A 214 16.84 18.33 12.46
CA SER A 214 18.27 18.31 12.79
C SER A 214 18.72 16.91 13.19
#